data_AF-A0A940F1J6-F1
#
_entry.id   AF-A0A940F1J6-F1
#
_cell.length_a   1.000
_cell.length_b   1.000
_cell.length_c   1.000
_cell.angle_alpha   90.00
_cell.angle_beta   90.00
_cell.angle_gamma   90.00
#
_symmetry.space_group_name_H-M   'P 1'
#
loop_
_entity.id
_entity.type
_entity.pdbx_description
1 polymer ?
#
loop_
_entity_poly.entity_id
_entity_poly.type
_entity_poly.pdbx_seq_one_letter_code
_entity_poly.pdbx_strand_id
1 'polypeptide(L)' 'MASPQHTTGTADPCACGVCGTDVPPLIGSTLTGTGLTLDAAARRLEAGDPLPPMTDVQLRMVEAHAEAMLSR' A
#
# COMPACT_ATOMS: atom_id res chain seq x y z
N MET A 1 -20.01 -49.11 6.25
CA MET A 1 -18.68 -49.39 5.64
C MET A 1 -18.33 -48.17 4.79
N ALA A 2 -17.05 -47.79 4.79
CA ALA A 2 -16.53 -46.42 4.75
C ALA A 2 -16.83 -45.58 3.47
N SER A 3 -17.10 -44.28 3.68
CA SER A 3 -16.89 -43.21 2.70
C SER A 3 -15.39 -43.02 2.46
N PRO A 4 -14.90 -42.86 1.22
CA PRO A 4 -13.55 -42.39 1.01
C PRO A 4 -13.50 -40.87 1.21
N GLN A 5 -13.01 -40.46 2.38
CA GLN A 5 -12.46 -39.12 2.55
C GLN A 5 -11.02 -39.17 2.04
N HIS A 6 -10.77 -38.65 0.84
CA HIS A 6 -9.41 -38.38 0.39
C HIS A 6 -9.14 -36.89 0.61
N THR A 7 -8.59 -36.60 1.78
CA THR A 7 -7.83 -35.39 2.08
C THR A 7 -6.56 -35.38 1.22
N THR A 8 -6.62 -34.67 0.10
CA THR A 8 -5.41 -34.24 -0.60
C THR A 8 -5.32 -32.73 -0.41
N GLY A 9 -4.57 -32.33 0.61
CA GLY A 9 -4.06 -30.98 0.73
C GLY A 9 -3.10 -30.73 -0.42
N THR A 10 -3.63 -30.20 -1.52
CA THR A 10 -2.81 -29.44 -2.45
C THR A 10 -2.49 -28.15 -1.72
N ALA A 11 -1.27 -28.03 -1.21
CA ALA A 11 -0.72 -26.73 -0.87
C ALA A 11 -0.84 -25.87 -2.13
N ASP A 12 -1.85 -25.00 -2.13
CA ASP A 12 -2.06 -24.02 -3.17
C ASP A 12 -0.79 -23.16 -3.23
N PRO A 13 -0.05 -23.10 -4.36
CA PRO A 13 1.16 -22.29 -4.47
C PRO A 13 0.87 -20.78 -4.42
N CYS A 14 -0.40 -20.36 -4.36
CA CYS A 14 -0.84 -18.99 -4.07
C CYS A 14 -1.26 -18.79 -2.60
N ALA A 15 -1.02 -19.76 -1.71
CA ALA A 15 -1.19 -19.60 -0.26
C ALA A 15 -0.19 -18.61 0.38
N CYS A 16 0.85 -18.20 -0.37
CA CYS A 16 1.60 -16.99 -0.08
C CYS A 16 0.81 -15.80 -0.66
N GLY A 17 0.06 -15.14 0.22
CA GLY A 17 -0.85 -14.06 -0.11
C GLY A 17 -0.29 -13.08 -1.15
N VAL A 18 -1.15 -12.76 -2.12
CA VAL A 18 -0.97 -11.76 -3.19
C VAL A 18 -0.09 -12.26 -4.34
N CYS A 19 -0.70 -13.05 -5.24
CA CYS A 19 -0.44 -12.91 -6.67
C CYS A 19 -1.06 -11.61 -7.19
N GLY A 20 -0.67 -10.48 -6.60
CA GLY A 20 -1.10 -9.14 -6.97
C GLY A 20 -0.27 -8.68 -8.15
N THR A 21 -0.88 -8.64 -9.32
CA THR A 21 -0.23 -8.21 -10.57
C THR A 21 0.03 -6.71 -10.63
N ASP A 22 -0.26 -5.97 -9.55
CA ASP A 22 -0.08 -4.52 -9.47
C ASP A 22 0.73 -4.13 -8.22
N VAL A 23 1.61 -3.14 -8.37
CA VAL A 23 2.50 -2.69 -7.30
C VAL A 23 1.67 -1.91 -6.29
N PRO A 24 1.67 -2.25 -4.98
CA PRO A 24 0.88 -1.52 -3.99
C PRO A 24 1.29 -0.04 -3.95
N PRO A 25 0.36 0.89 -3.70
CA PRO A 25 0.63 2.34 -3.74
C PRO A 25 1.60 2.82 -2.63
N LEU A 26 1.78 2.02 -1.59
CA LEU A 26 2.65 2.30 -0.45
C LEU A 26 3.35 1.01 -0.02
N ILE A 27 4.67 1.04 0.11
CA ILE A 27 5.47 -0.06 0.68
C ILE A 27 6.16 0.47 1.92
N GLY A 28 5.80 -0.05 3.09
CA GLY A 28 6.22 0.51 4.37
C GLY A 28 5.75 1.96 4.49
N SER A 29 6.68 2.90 4.44
CA SER A 29 6.39 4.35 4.44
C SER A 29 6.61 5.02 3.08
N THR A 30 6.92 4.28 2.03
CA THR A 30 7.35 4.81 0.73
C THR A 30 6.26 4.70 -0.32
N LEU A 31 5.89 5.82 -0.94
CA LEU A 31 4.94 5.91 -2.03
C LEU A 31 5.58 5.39 -3.32
N THR A 32 5.07 4.26 -3.81
CA THR A 32 5.61 3.60 -5.00
C THR A 32 5.45 4.47 -6.25
N GLY A 33 6.39 4.36 -7.20
CA GLY A 33 6.41 5.24 -8.39
C GLY A 33 6.88 6.68 -8.13
N THR A 34 6.87 7.17 -6.89
CA THR A 34 7.36 8.52 -6.55
C THR A 34 8.74 8.52 -5.90
N GLY A 35 9.06 7.45 -5.15
CA GLY A 35 10.27 7.36 -4.32
C GLY A 35 10.23 8.24 -3.06
N LEU A 36 9.14 8.97 -2.81
CA LEU A 36 8.97 9.76 -1.61
C LEU A 36 8.44 8.91 -0.45
N THR A 37 8.83 9.27 0.77
CA THR A 37 8.12 8.79 1.96
C THR A 37 6.84 9.57 2.17
N LEU A 38 5.89 8.98 2.89
CA LEU A 38 4.63 9.61 3.26
C LEU A 38 4.87 10.91 4.06
N ASP A 39 5.83 10.91 4.98
CA ASP A 39 6.26 12.10 5.74
C ASP A 39 6.85 13.18 4.84
N ALA A 40 7.77 12.83 3.94
CA ALA A 40 8.39 13.79 3.03
C ALA A 40 7.36 14.42 2.07
N ALA A 41 6.42 13.62 1.57
CA ALA A 41 5.32 14.10 0.74
C ALA A 41 4.37 15.01 1.54
N ALA A 42 4.02 14.65 2.78
CA ALA A 42 3.18 15.48 3.65
C ALA A 42 3.83 16.83 3.93
N ARG A 43 5.13 16.86 4.25
CA ARG A 43 5.87 18.11 4.49
C ARG A 43 5.95 19.00 3.24
N ARG A 44 6.05 18.41 2.04
CA ARG A 44 5.97 19.18 0.78
C ARG A 44 4.59 19.77 0.57
N LEU A 45 3.55 18.97 0.81
CA LEU A 45 2.16 19.44 0.73
C LEU A 45 1.93 20.63 1.68
N GLU A 46 2.39 20.53 2.92
CA GLU A 46 2.30 21.61 3.92
C GLU A 46 3.09 22.86 3.50
N ALA A 47 4.27 22.69 2.91
CA ALA A 47 5.10 23.79 2.42
C ALA A 47 4.54 24.46 1.15
N GLY A 48 3.52 23.88 0.51
CA GLY A 48 3.02 24.29 -0.80
C GLY A 48 3.97 23.95 -1.96
N ASP A 49 4.91 23.03 -1.71
CA ASP A 49 5.83 22.55 -2.73
C ASP A 49 5.11 21.60 -3.72
N PRO A 50 5.50 21.60 -5.01
CA PRO A 50 4.92 20.70 -5.98
C PRO A 50 5.21 19.23 -5.62
N LEU A 51 4.15 18.42 -5.64
CA LEU A 51 4.24 16.97 -5.50
C LEU A 51 4.55 16.30 -6.86
N PRO A 52 5.33 15.21 -6.88
CA PRO A 52 5.51 14.43 -8.11
C PRO A 52 4.16 13.82 -8.55
N PRO A 53 4.03 13.45 -9.82
CA PRO A 53 2.86 12.71 -10.28
C PRO A 53 2.65 11.46 -9.43
N MET A 54 1.44 11.29 -8.92
CA MET A 54 1.05 10.15 -8.10
C MET A 54 -0.41 9.82 -8.37
N THR A 55 -0.83 8.61 -7.99
CA THR A 55 -2.23 8.21 -8.10
C THR A 55 -3.10 8.97 -7.09
N ASP A 56 -4.39 9.10 -7.38
CA ASP A 56 -5.36 9.72 -6.46
C ASP A 56 -5.38 9.05 -5.07
N VAL A 57 -5.14 7.73 -5.04
CA VAL A 57 -5.03 6.96 -3.79
C VAL A 57 -3.83 7.42 -2.97
N GLN A 58 -2.67 7.58 -3.61
CA GLN A 58 -1.46 8.07 -2.95
C GLN A 58 -1.61 9.51 -2.48
N LEU A 59 -2.25 10.37 -3.28
CA LEU A 59 -2.53 11.76 -2.89
C LEU A 59 -3.39 11.80 -1.62
N ARG A 60 -4.47 11.01 -1.58
CA ARG A 60 -5.33 10.92 -0.38
C ARG A 60 -4.58 10.40 0.85
N MET A 61 -3.64 9.48 0.69
CA MET A 61 -2.79 9.02 1.79
C MET A 61 -1.91 10.14 2.33
N VAL A 62 -1.32 10.96 1.44
CA VAL A 62 -0.48 12.11 1.82
C VAL A 62 -1.31 13.16 2.55
N GLU A 63 -2.48 13.53 2.02
CA GLU A 63 -3.39 14.50 2.64
C GLU A 63 -3.81 14.06 4.04
N ALA A 64 -4.27 12.82 4.20
CA ALA A 64 -4.68 12.28 5.50
C ALA A 64 -3.51 12.22 6.51
N HIS A 65 -2.28 11.97 6.03
CA HIS A 65 -1.10 11.98 6.90
C HIS A 65 -0.75 13.39 7.37
N ALA A 66 -0.80 14.39 6.47
CA ALA A 66 -0.57 15.79 6.81
C ALA A 66 -1.61 16.29 7.84
N GLU A 67 -2.90 15.99 7.64
CA GLU A 67 -3.94 16.31 8.62
C GLU A 67 -3.67 15.70 10.01
N ALA A 68 -3.20 14.46 10.04
CA ALA A 68 -2.85 13.77 11.28
C ALA A 68 -1.61 14.36 11.97
N MET A 69 -0.69 14.98 11.23
CA MET A 69 0.48 15.69 11.78
C MET A 69 0.06 17.01 12.44
N LEU A 70 -0.86 17.75 11.82
CA LEU A 70 -1.38 19.01 12.34
C LEU A 70 -2.26 18.85 13.59
N SER A 71 -2.83 17.66 13.77
CA SER A 71 -3.68 17.34 14.92
C SER A 71 -2.92 16.87 16.17
N ARG A 72 -1.58 16.88 16.12
CA ARG A 72 -0.69 16.50 17.24
C ARG A 72 -0.20 17.73 18.01
#